data_AF-A0A2P4PWL5-F1
#
_entry.id   AF-A0A2P4PWL5-F1
#
_cell.length_a   1.000
_cell.length_b   1.000
_cell.length_c   1.000
_cell.angle_alpha   90.00
_cell.angle_beta   90.00
_cell.angle_gamma   90.00
#
_symmetry.space_group_name_H-M   'P 1'
#
loop_
_entity.id
_entity.type
_entity.pdbx_description
1 polymer ?
#
loop_
_entity_poly.entity_id
_entity_poly.type
_entity_poly.pdbx_seq_one_letter_code
_entity_poly.pdbx_strand_id
1 'polypeptide(L)' 'MQEIISRCEAEGQIKSILLVGHAASVTAGVRAVLEDRLAVVNCGTCSLSKFVREGGKWKLRLNGDCSFLSGGEENNWAFD' A
#
# COMPACT_ATOMS: atom_id res chain seq x y z
N MET A 1 -8.03 -0.39 -7.88
CA MET A 1 -7.00 0.66 -7.65
C MET A 1 -7.00 1.73 -8.75
N GLN A 2 -6.98 1.36 -10.04
CA GLN A 2 -6.97 2.33 -11.15
C GLN A 2 -8.08 3.39 -11.08
N GLU A 3 -9.31 2.99 -10.74
CA GLU A 3 -10.43 3.93 -10.61
C GLU A 3 -10.19 5.02 -9.54
N ILE A 4 -9.65 4.65 -8.38
CA ILE A 4 -9.33 5.61 -7.30
C ILE A 4 -8.25 6.58 -7.77
N ILE A 5 -7.21 6.06 -8.42
CA ILE A 5 -6.10 6.87 -8.95
C ILE A 5 -6.63 7.89 -9.97
N SER A 6 -7.42 7.43 -10.95
CA SER A 6 -8.02 8.28 -12.00
C SER A 6 -8.87 9.41 -11.41
N ARG A 7 -9.69 9.12 -10.40
CA ARG A 7 -10.49 10.15 -9.71
C ARG A 7 -9.62 11.18 -8.99
N CYS A 8 -8.59 10.73 -8.26
CA CYS A 8 -7.69 11.65 -7.58
C CYS A 8 -6.92 12.54 -8.57
N GLU A 9 -6.54 12.01 -9.74
CA GLU A 9 -5.91 12.78 -10.81
C GLU A 9 -6.86 13.81 -11.43
N ALA A 10 -8.13 13.44 -11.65
CA ALA A 10 -9.13 14.32 -12.22
C ALA A 10 -9.43 15.56 -11.34
N GLU A 11 -9.38 15.40 -10.01
CA GLU A 11 -9.55 16.52 -9.05
C GLU A 11 -8.38 17.52 -9.11
N GLY A 12 -7.19 17.10 -9.55
CA GLY A 12 -6.00 17.94 -9.75
C GLY A 12 -5.33 18.50 -8.48
N GLN A 13 -6.04 18.61 -7.36
CA GLN A 13 -5.51 19.15 -6.09
C GLN A 13 -5.04 18.05 -5.10
N ILE A 14 -5.48 16.81 -5.29
CA ILE A 14 -5.18 15.68 -4.39
C ILE A 14 -3.78 15.14 -4.69
N LYS A 15 -2.82 15.42 -3.80
CA LYS A 15 -1.42 14.97 -3.95
C LYS A 15 -1.10 13.70 -3.19
N SER A 16 -1.90 13.32 -2.21
CA SER A 16 -1.68 12.15 -1.36
C SER A 16 -3.01 11.68 -0.77
N ILE A 17 -3.18 10.37 -0.66
CA ILE A 17 -4.35 9.75 -0.03
C ILE A 17 -3.88 8.68 0.96
N LEU A 18 -4.72 8.38 1.94
CA LEU A 18 -4.55 7.26 2.86
C LEU A 18 -5.72 6.30 2.66
N LEU A 19 -5.40 5.01 2.47
CA LEU A 19 -6.37 3.93 2.46
C LEU A 19 -6.14 3.06 3.69
N VAL A 20 -7.20 2.78 4.43
CA VAL A 20 -7.18 1.89 5.59
C VAL A 20 -8.03 0.67 5.26
N GLY A 21 -7.49 -0.53 5.51
CA GLY A 21 -8.16 -1.78 5.19
C GLY A 21 -7.56 -2.97 5.93
N HIS A 22 -8.01 -4.17 5.59
CA HIS A 22 -7.55 -5.43 6.20
C HIS A 22 -6.43 -6.07 5.39
N ALA A 23 -5.68 -6.98 6.00
CA ALA A 23 -4.48 -7.61 5.42
C ALA A 23 -4.71 -8.12 3.97
N ALA A 24 -5.74 -8.93 3.73
CA ALA A 24 -6.03 -9.45 2.40
C ALA A 24 -6.30 -8.34 1.35
N SER A 25 -7.08 -7.32 1.70
CA SER A 25 -7.40 -6.21 0.80
C SER A 25 -6.19 -5.31 0.55
N VAL A 26 -5.36 -5.07 1.57
CA VAL A 26 -4.12 -4.31 1.44
C VAL A 26 -3.13 -5.06 0.55
N THR A 27 -2.90 -6.36 0.78
CA THR A 27 -2.03 -7.19 -0.05
C THR A 27 -2.48 -7.20 -1.51
N ALA A 28 -3.78 -7.39 -1.76
CA ALA A 28 -4.33 -7.32 -3.12
C ALA A 28 -4.19 -5.93 -3.75
N GLY A 29 -4.42 -4.87 -2.98
CA GLY A 29 -4.28 -3.48 -3.42
C GLY A 29 -2.85 -3.13 -3.79
N VAL A 30 -1.88 -3.52 -2.96
CA VAL A 30 -0.44 -3.34 -3.22
C VAL A 30 -0.02 -4.05 -4.50
N ARG A 31 -0.36 -5.33 -4.64
CA ARG A 31 -0.07 -6.13 -5.84
C ARG A 31 -0.69 -5.52 -7.10
N ALA A 32 -1.90 -4.97 -7.00
CA ALA A 32 -2.56 -4.29 -8.10
C ALA A 32 -1.91 -2.95 -8.47
N VAL A 33 -1.40 -2.17 -7.50
CA VAL A 33 -0.69 -0.90 -7.76
C VAL A 33 0.69 -1.14 -8.37
N LEU A 34 1.39 -2.19 -7.94
CA LEU A 34 2.71 -2.55 -8.46
C LEU A 34 2.64 -3.32 -9.79
N GLU A 35 1.44 -3.74 -10.20
CA GLU A 35 1.24 -4.63 -11.35
C GLU A 35 2.05 -5.94 -11.23
N ASP A 36 2.24 -6.40 -9.98
CA ASP A 36 3.01 -7.60 -9.64
C ASP A 36 2.17 -8.50 -8.72
N ARG A 37 1.73 -9.64 -9.27
CA ARG A 37 0.89 -10.62 -8.57
C ARG A 37 1.63 -11.35 -7.45
N LEU A 38 2.96 -11.41 -7.52
CA LEU A 38 3.79 -12.16 -6.59
C LEU A 38 4.54 -11.25 -5.62
N ALA A 39 4.29 -9.94 -5.65
CA ALA A 39 4.90 -9.01 -4.70
C ALA A 39 4.67 -9.47 -3.25
N VAL A 40 5.77 -9.49 -2.50
CA VAL A 40 5.77 -9.77 -1.06
C VAL A 40 5.31 -8.51 -0.34
N VAL A 41 4.22 -8.61 0.42
CA VAL A 41 3.62 -7.49 1.14
C VAL A 41 3.57 -7.84 2.61
N ASN A 42 4.21 -7.03 3.44
CA ASN A 42 4.09 -7.14 4.89
C ASN A 42 2.80 -6.45 5.32
N CYS A 43 1.93 -7.20 5.97
CA CYS A 43 0.59 -6.78 6.38
C CYS A 43 0.38 -7.06 7.87
N GLY A 44 1.37 -6.68 8.69
CA GLY A 44 1.23 -6.64 10.15
C GLY A 44 0.14 -5.67 10.60
N THR A 45 -0.31 -5.83 11.84
CA THR A 45 -1.32 -4.98 12.47
C THR A 45 -0.85 -3.53 12.49
N CYS A 46 -1.69 -2.61 11.99
CA CYS A 46 -1.38 -1.18 11.88
C CYS A 46 -0.10 -0.85 11.08
N SER A 47 0.39 -1.77 10.25
CA SER A 47 1.54 -1.53 9.38
C SER A 47 1.24 -0.51 8.26
N LEU A 48 2.26 0.23 7.83
CA LEU A 48 2.14 1.23 6.76
C LEU A 48 2.88 0.81 5.49
N SER A 49 2.13 0.63 4.40
CA SER A 49 2.71 0.55 3.06
C SER A 49 2.56 1.89 2.33
N LYS A 50 3.67 2.39 1.77
CA LYS A 50 3.72 3.71 1.10
C LYS A 50 4.18 3.57 -0.34
N PHE A 51 3.44 4.18 -1.25
CA PHE A 51 3.80 4.28 -2.66
C PHE A 51 4.12 5.73 -3.03
N VAL A 52 5.09 5.92 -3.91
CA VAL A 52 5.38 7.22 -4.53
C VAL A 52 5.43 7.02 -6.04
N ARG A 53 4.81 7.94 -6.79
CA ARG A 53 4.86 7.93 -8.24
C ARG A 53 6.11 8.64 -8.73
N GLU A 54 6.97 7.93 -9.45
CA GLU A 54 8.23 8.44 -10.00
C GLU A 54 8.40 7.95 -11.44
N GLY A 55 8.64 8.87 -12.38
CA GLY A 55 8.78 8.51 -13.80
C GLY A 55 7.54 7.80 -14.37
N GLY A 56 6.35 8.21 -13.92
CA GLY A 56 5.07 7.62 -14.34
C GLY A 56 4.72 6.28 -13.68
N LYS A 57 5.63 5.67 -12.91
CA LYS A 57 5.44 4.37 -12.25
C LYS A 57 5.30 4.50 -10.74
N TRP A 58 4.53 3.62 -10.12
CA TRP A 58 4.45 3.51 -8.66
C TRP A 58 5.64 2.73 -8.12
N LYS A 59 6.26 3.25 -7.06
CA LYS A 59 7.33 2.57 -6.32
C LYS A 59 6.92 2.40 -4.87
N LEU A 60 7.03 1.18 -4.36
CA LEU A 60 6.88 0.87 -2.94
C LEU A 60 8.09 1.44 -2.18
N ARG A 61 7.85 2.38 -1.27
CA ARG A 61 8.86 3.05 -0.43
C ARG A 61 8.89 2.50 0.99
N LEU A 62 7.73 2.09 1.51
CA LEU A 62 7.59 1.37 2.77
C LEU A 62 6.76 0.14 2.50
N ASN A 63 7.18 -1.02 3.01
CA ASN A 63 6.48 -2.30 2.89
C ASN A 63 6.11 -2.79 4.29
N GLY A 64 4.91 -2.42 4.74
CA GLY A 64 4.43 -2.73 6.09
C GLY A 64 5.32 -2.19 7.21
N ASP A 65 5.70 -0.91 7.14
CA ASP A 65 6.48 -0.26 8.19
C ASP A 65 5.70 -0.26 9.52
N CYS A 66 6.34 -0.77 10.58
CA CYS A 66 5.84 -0.76 11.95
C CYS A 66 6.84 -0.09 12.92
N SER A 67 7.87 0.61 12.40
CA SER A 67 8.92 1.24 13.24
C SER A 67 8.38 2.30 14.20
N PHE A 68 7.19 2.84 13.92
CA PHE A 68 6.49 3.80 14.77
C PHE A 68 5.65 3.14 15.88
N LEU A 69 5.48 1.80 15.86
CA LEU A 69 4.74 1.07 16.90
C LEU A 69 5.71 0.62 18.00
N SER A 70 5.33 0.82 19.26
CA SER A 70 6.15 0.40 20.41
C SER A 70 6.35 -1.12 20.49
N GLY A 71 5.39 -1.89 19.98
CA GLY A 71 5.44 -3.36 19.91
C GLY A 71 6.11 -3.91 18.64
N GLY A 72 6.43 -3.06 17.67
CA GLY A 72 6.94 -3.50 16.37
C GLY A 72 5.86 -4.19 15.51
N GLU A 73 6.27 -5.20 14.74
CA GLU A 73 5.36 -5.96 13.88
C GLU A 73 4.62 -7.05 14.68
N GLU A 74 3.28 -7.08 14.55
CA GLU A 74 2.43 -8.09 15.17
C GLU A 74 1.39 -8.63 14.17
N ASN A 75 1.09 -9.93 14.23
CA ASN A 75 0.06 -10.61 13.42
C ASN A 75 0.19 -10.38 11.89
N ASN A 76 1.40 -10.51 11.34
CA ASN A 76 1.59 -10.47 9.89
C ASN A 76 0.79 -11.59 9.19
N TRP A 77 0.34 -11.32 7.96
CA TRP A 77 -0.53 -12.23 7.21
C TRP A 77 -0.27 -12.16 5.70
N ALA A 78 -0.33 -13.32 5.03
CA ALA A 78 -0.16 -13.46 3.59
C ALA A 78 -1.08 -14.57 3.01
N PHE A 79 -1.09 -14.74 1.68
CA PHE A 79 -2.00 -15.66 0.96
C PHE A 79 -1.46 -17.10 0.82
N ASP A 80 -0.40 -17.41 1.56
CA ASP A 80 0.43 -18.61 1.48
C ASP A 80 -0.29 -19.88 1.95
#